data_AF-A0A7L3HNY4-F1
#
_entry.id   AF-A0A7L3HNY4-F1
#
_cell.length_a   1.000
_cell.length_b   1.000
_cell.length_c   1.000
_cell.angle_alpha   90.00
_cell.angle_beta   90.00
_cell.angle_gamma   90.00
#
_symmetry.space_group_name_H-M   'P 1'
#
loop_
_entity.id
_entity.type
_entity.pdbx_description
1 polymer ?
#
loop_
_entity_poly.entity_id
_entity_poly.type
_entity_poly.pdbx_seq_one_letter_code
_entity_poly.pdbx_strand_id
1 'polypeptide(L)' 'LITHQYLHTQKQPYSCGECRKIFRWSPCLIHYQLIHTGEPPYQCEEWGKSFTDVSNLITHQCLHDGEWPYKCQECG' A
#
# COMPACT_ATOMS: atom_id res chain seq x y z
N LEU A 1 -2.85 15.72 3.01
CA LEU A 1 -1.89 16.79 2.63
C LEU A 1 -1.41 16.67 1.16
N ILE A 2 -0.86 15.55 0.71
CA ILE A 2 -0.28 15.42 -0.66
C ILE A 2 -1.35 15.37 -1.77
N THR A 3 -2.47 14.66 -1.55
CA THR A 3 -3.59 14.58 -2.51
C THR A 3 -4.33 15.90 -2.68
N HIS A 4 -4.47 16.67 -1.60
CA HIS A 4 -5.04 18.02 -1.65
C HIS A 4 -4.13 18.98 -2.42
N GLN A 5 -2.82 18.92 -2.19
CA GLN A 5 -1.84 19.74 -2.93
C GLN A 5 -1.82 19.44 -4.44
N TYR A 6 -2.14 18.20 -4.86
CA TYR A 6 -2.27 17.86 -6.28
C TYR A 6 -3.36 18.69 -6.98
N LEU A 7 -4.51 18.92 -6.32
CA LEU A 7 -5.62 19.69 -6.89
C LEU A 7 -5.20 21.13 -7.23
N HIS A 8 -4.22 21.67 -6.50
CA HIS A 8 -3.70 23.02 -6.72
C HIS A 8 -2.51 23.08 -7.68
N THR A 9 -1.63 22.06 -7.65
CA THR A 9 -0.33 22.14 -8.34
C THR A 9 -0.22 21.27 -9.60
N GLN A 10 -1.14 20.33 -9.79
CA GLN A 10 -1.07 19.26 -10.81
C GLN A 10 0.24 18.45 -10.82
N LYS A 11 1.09 18.61 -9.80
CA LYS A 11 2.32 17.82 -9.66
C LYS A 11 1.93 16.43 -9.20
N GLN A 12 1.99 15.45 -10.11
CA GLN A 12 1.91 14.04 -9.74
C GLN A 12 3.18 13.70 -8.94
N PRO A 13 3.11 13.41 -7.63
CA PRO A 13 4.29 13.35 -6.79
C PRO A 13 4.95 11.97 -6.76
N TYR A 14 4.25 10.93 -7.23
CA TYR A 14 4.72 9.55 -7.16
C TYR A 14 5.29 9.14 -8.51
N SER A 15 6.59 8.88 -8.59
CA SER A 15 7.24 8.43 -9.83
C SER A 15 7.85 7.05 -9.65
N CYS A 16 7.78 6.24 -10.71
CA CYS A 16 8.45 4.95 -10.78
C CYS A 16 9.95 5.17 -10.98
N GLY A 17 10.78 4.58 -10.12
CA GLY A 17 12.23 4.69 -10.21
C GLY A 17 12.82 4.04 -11.47
N GLU A 18 12.17 3.01 -12.01
CA GLU A 18 12.69 2.25 -13.15
C GLU A 18 12.38 2.91 -14.49
N CYS A 19 11.13 3.30 -14.73
CA CYS A 19 10.69 3.82 -16.02
C CYS A 19 10.27 5.30 -15.99
N ARG A 20 10.42 5.98 -14.83
CA ARG A 20 10.06 7.39 -14.60
C ARG A 20 8.60 7.76 -14.86
N LYS A 21 7.72 6.76 -14.99
CA LYS A 21 6.29 7.00 -15.14
C LYS A 21 5.73 7.60 -13.86
N ILE A 22 4.87 8.60 -13.99
CA ILE A 22 4.38 9.39 -12.87
C ILE A 22 2.91 9.06 -12.61
N PHE A 23 2.54 9.01 -11.33
CA PHE A 23 1.24 8.62 -10.82
C PHE A 23 0.70 9.69 -9.89
N ARG A 24 -0.62 9.87 -9.96
CA ARG A 24 -1.32 10.81 -9.10
C ARG A 24 -1.30 10.37 -7.64
N TRP A 25 -1.48 9.08 -7.38
CA TRP A 25 -1.67 8.51 -6.03
C TRP A 25 -0.63 7.41 -5.77
N SER A 26 -0.22 7.24 -4.51
CA SER A 26 0.74 6.19 -4.13
C SER A 26 0.25 4.77 -4.43
N PRO A 27 -1.03 4.39 -4.20
CA PRO A 27 -1.46 3.01 -4.48
C PRO A 27 -1.37 2.67 -5.97
N CYS A 28 -1.54 3.66 -6.86
CA CYS A 28 -1.37 3.47 -8.28
C CYS A 28 0.09 3.17 -8.67
N LEU A 29 1.06 3.85 -8.04
CA LEU A 29 2.48 3.55 -8.25
C LEU A 29 2.82 2.15 -7.72
N ILE A 30 2.36 1.82 -6.52
CA ILE A 30 2.63 0.55 -5.85
C ILE A 30 2.07 -0.62 -6.66
N HIS A 31 0.84 -0.50 -7.15
CA HIS A 31 0.26 -1.50 -8.05
C HIS A 31 1.00 -1.55 -9.39
N TYR A 32 1.43 -0.42 -9.92
CA TYR A 32 2.20 -0.39 -11.15
C TYR A 32 3.55 -1.09 -11.00
N GLN A 33 4.21 -1.05 -9.84
CA GLN A 33 5.48 -1.73 -9.63
C GLN A 33 5.41 -3.25 -9.88
N LEU A 34 4.22 -3.85 -9.78
CA LEU A 34 3.98 -5.26 -10.15
C LEU A 34 4.40 -5.59 -11.58
N ILE A 35 4.32 -4.64 -12.51
CA ILE A 35 4.71 -4.91 -13.90
C ILE A 35 6.22 -5.13 -14.03
N HIS A 36 6.98 -4.60 -13.06
CA HIS A 36 8.44 -4.64 -13.04
C HIS A 36 8.92 -5.83 -12.22
N THR A 37 8.39 -5.99 -11.01
CA THR A 37 8.81 -7.03 -10.06
C THR A 37 8.11 -8.37 -10.30
N GLY A 38 6.92 -8.37 -10.91
CA GLY A 38 6.05 -9.55 -10.99
C GLY A 38 5.43 -9.97 -9.65
N GLU A 39 5.84 -9.33 -8.55
CA GLU A 39 5.52 -9.73 -7.19
C GLU A 39 4.87 -8.59 -6.41
N PRO A 40 3.82 -8.88 -5.61
CA PRO A 40 3.19 -7.87 -4.78
C PRO A 40 4.14 -7.33 -3.71
N PRO A 41 4.13 -6.00 -3.47
CA PRO A 41 5.12 -5.35 -2.61
C PRO A 41 4.91 -5.64 -1.12
N TYR A 42 3.74 -6.14 -0.73
CA TYR A 42 3.44 -6.45 0.66
C TYR A 42 3.35 -7.96 0.84
N GLN A 43 4.32 -8.56 1.51
CA GLN A 43 4.33 -10.00 1.77
C GLN A 43 4.15 -10.27 3.26
N CYS A 44 3.32 -11.25 3.58
CA CYS A 44 3.28 -11.85 4.90
C CYS A 44 4.47 -12.81 5.05
N GLU A 45 5.39 -12.51 5.96
CA GLU A 45 6.58 -13.33 6.19
C GLU A 45 6.26 -14.71 6.77
N GLU A 46 5.18 -14.83 7.54
CA GLU A 46 4.81 -16.08 8.20
C GLU A 46 4.24 -17.11 7.24
N TRP A 47 3.33 -16.70 6.33
CA TRP A 47 2.64 -17.62 5.41
C TRP A 47 3.06 -17.45 3.95
N GLY A 48 3.95 -16.50 3.66
CA GLY A 48 4.44 -16.22 2.31
C GLY A 48 3.39 -15.64 1.36
N LYS A 49 2.23 -15.20 1.87
CA LYS A 49 1.14 -14.67 1.06
C LYS A 49 1.37 -13.19 0.76
N SER A 50 1.28 -12.80 -0.51
CA SER A 50 1.56 -11.44 -0.96
C SER A 50 0.30 -10.67 -1.37
N PHE A 51 0.34 -9.34 -1.19
CA PHE A 51 -0.77 -8.40 -1.34
C PHE A 51 -0.30 -7.13 -2.05
N THR A 52 -1.22 -6.51 -2.80
CA THR A 52 -0.97 -5.24 -3.50
C THR A 52 -1.40 -4.01 -2.70
N ASP A 53 -2.08 -4.23 -1.58
CA ASP A 53 -2.60 -3.21 -0.68
C ASP A 53 -2.22 -3.57 0.76
N VAL A 54 -1.65 -2.59 1.48
CA VAL A 54 -1.26 -2.73 2.88
C VAL A 54 -2.45 -3.04 3.78
N SER A 55 -3.64 -2.53 3.46
CA SER A 55 -4.87 -2.77 4.24
C SER A 55 -5.25 -4.26 4.21
N ASN A 56 -5.00 -4.92 3.07
CA ASN A 56 -5.25 -6.35 2.91
C ASN A 56 -4.20 -7.19 3.65
N LEU A 57 -2.94 -6.77 3.64
CA LEU A 57 -1.91 -7.41 4.46
C LEU A 57 -2.26 -7.31 5.96
N ILE A 58 -2.64 -6.12 6.42
CA ILE A 58 -2.98 -5.88 7.82
C ILE A 58 -4.16 -6.75 8.26
N THR A 59 -5.25 -6.76 7.48
CA THR A 59 -6.41 -7.61 7.79
C THR A 59 -6.08 -9.09 7.73
N HIS A 60 -5.19 -9.51 6.83
CA HIS A 60 -4.67 -10.88 6.81
C HIS A 60 -3.86 -11.20 8.07
N GLN A 61 -3.02 -10.28 8.54
CA GLN A 61 -2.22 -10.49 9.76
C GLN A 61 -3.07 -10.67 11.00
N CYS A 62 -4.25 -10.03 11.08
CA CYS A 62 -5.20 -10.26 12.15
C CYS A 62 -5.64 -11.74 12.27
N LEU A 63 -5.52 -12.53 11.19
CA LEU A 63 -5.85 -13.96 11.22
C LEU A 63 -4.76 -14.81 11.87
N HIS A 64 -3.52 -14.33 11.96
CA HIS A 64 -2.43 -15.04 12.64
C HIS A 64 -2.56 -14.90 14.15
N ASP A 65 -2.60 -13.66 14.63
CA ASP A 65 -2.55 -13.36 16.07
C ASP A 65 -3.94 -13.30 16.71
N GLY A 66 -5.01 -13.23 15.90
CA GLY A 66 -6.36 -12.96 16.39
C GLY A 66 -6.53 -11.54 16.96
N GLU A 67 -5.48 -10.71 16.90
CA GLU A 67 -5.49 -9.34 17.37
C GLU A 67 -5.70 -8.36 16.21
N TRP A 68 -6.71 -7.48 16.32
CA TRP A 68 -6.82 -6.35 15.42
C TRP A 68 -5.82 -5.25 15.85
N PRO A 69 -5.04 -4.67 14.92
CA PRO A 69 -4.08 -3.61 15.25
C PRO A 69 -4.78 -2.32 15.67
N TYR A 70 -6.04 -2.16 15.30
CA TYR A 70 -6.90 -1.08 15.75
C TYR A 70 -7.79 -1.61 16.87
N LYS A 71 -7.29 -1.50 18.11
CA LYS A 71 -8.10 -1.74 19.31
C LYS A 71 -8.80 -0.45 19.69
N CYS A 72 -10.11 -0.51 19.94
CA CYS A 72 -10.83 0.61 20.50
C CYS A 72 -10.39 0.78 21.96
N GLN A 73 -9.88 1.95 22.36
CA GLN A 73 -9.50 2.17 23.76
C GLN A 73 -10.69 2.09 24.74
N GLU A 74 -11.92 2.31 24.26
CA GLU A 74 -13.12 2.29 25.09
C GLU A 74 -13.76 0.89 25.20
N CYS A 75 -13.60 0.01 24.21
CA CYS A 75 -14.30 -1.28 24.20
C CYS A 75 -13.52 -2.50 23.70
N GLY A 76 -12.25 -2.36 23.31
CA GLY A 76 -11.44 -3.44 22.76
C GLY A 76 -11.71 -3.64 21.28
#